data_AF-A0A1M6LMQ3-F1
#
_entry.id   AF-A0A1M6LMQ3-F1
#
_cell.length_a   1.000
_cell.length_b   1.000
_cell.length_c   1.000
_cell.angle_alpha   90.00
_cell.angle_beta   90.00
_cell.angle_gamma   90.00
#
_symmetry.space_group_name_H-M   'P 1'
#
loop_
_entity.id
_entity.type
_entity.pdbx_description
1 polymer ?
#
loop_
_entity_poly.entity_id
_entity_poly.type
_entity_poly.pdbx_seq_one_letter_code
_entity_poly.pdbx_strand_id
1 'polypeptide(L)'
;MDDKIVDFNELKNKARDKDIEKFESYIYDCYYAFAEGRLTMADLNKNIRKYMDDNNISEEKFFNIQKEMMKRYGLDVDSLEEQMKGFGINMGGLNVQKDYESIRKNLSFKEKYKGKIIERNISQYNIKNEFNEVEVLLEDNKVILKSEGHIDLKDVELNEFLCSYKKIVNDEKLNISICENTNSYDY
;
A
#
# COMPACT_ATOMS: atom_id res chain seq x y z
N MET A 1 5.12 -29.15 -22.39
CA MET A 1 6.13 -28.16 -22.79
C MET A 1 5.79 -26.93 -21.97
N ASP A 2 6.14 -26.89 -20.68
CA ASP A 2 7.48 -26.70 -20.10
C ASP A 2 8.10 -25.36 -20.50
N ASP A 3 7.36 -24.28 -20.26
CA ASP A 3 7.93 -22.94 -20.16
C ASP A 3 8.15 -22.64 -18.67
N LYS A 4 9.31 -23.07 -18.16
CA LYS A 4 9.94 -22.38 -17.03
C LYS A 4 10.22 -20.95 -17.48
N ILE A 5 9.20 -20.09 -17.43
CA ILE A 5 9.40 -18.65 -17.55
C ILE A 5 10.25 -18.28 -16.34
N VAL A 6 11.55 -18.14 -16.57
CA VAL A 6 12.47 -17.62 -15.57
C VAL A 6 12.13 -16.14 -15.43
N ASP A 7 11.36 -15.80 -14.39
CA ASP A 7 11.16 -14.42 -14.04
C ASP A 7 12.47 -13.88 -13.43
N PHE A 8 13.21 -13.14 -14.26
CA PHE A 8 14.47 -12.52 -13.87
C PHE A 8 14.33 -11.56 -12.68
N ASN A 9 13.11 -11.06 -12.39
CA ASN A 9 12.87 -10.26 -11.19
C ASN A 9 12.98 -11.12 -9.93
N GLU A 10 12.51 -12.37 -9.94
CA GLU A 10 12.64 -13.26 -8.79
C GLU A 10 14.11 -13.55 -8.46
N LEU A 11 14.92 -13.80 -9.50
CA LEU A 11 16.35 -14.04 -9.33
C LEU A 11 17.08 -12.81 -8.80
N LYS A 12 16.71 -11.62 -9.28
CA LYS A 12 17.30 -10.34 -8.84
C LYS A 12 16.93 -10.01 -7.39
N ASN A 13 15.69 -10.27 -7.00
CA ASN A 13 15.13 -9.86 -5.72
C ASN A 13 15.33 -10.89 -4.61
N LYS A 14 15.87 -12.07 -4.92
CA LYS A 14 16.27 -13.07 -3.92
C LYS A 14 17.34 -12.51 -2.98
N ALA A 15 17.11 -12.65 -1.67
CA ALA A 15 18.13 -12.37 -0.66
C ALA A 15 19.20 -13.45 -0.70
N ARG A 16 20.44 -13.07 -1.00
CA ARG A 16 21.62 -13.95 -0.95
C ARG A 16 22.29 -13.79 0.40
N ASP A 17 22.98 -14.82 0.88
CA ASP A 17 23.66 -14.78 2.19
C ASP A 17 24.60 -13.57 2.34
N LYS A 18 25.37 -13.26 1.29
CA LYS A 18 26.24 -12.08 1.26
C LYS A 18 25.49 -10.74 1.35
N ASP A 19 24.28 -10.67 0.78
CA ASP A 19 23.45 -9.46 0.87
C ASP A 19 22.91 -9.31 2.30
N ILE A 20 22.58 -10.43 2.95
CA ILE A 20 22.12 -10.49 4.35
C ILE A 20 23.24 -10.07 5.30
N GLU A 21 24.42 -10.69 5.20
CA GLU A 21 25.58 -10.39 6.08
C GLU A 21 26.00 -8.92 6.01
N LYS A 22 26.02 -8.34 4.80
CA LYS A 22 26.37 -6.93 4.61
C LYS A 22 25.36 -6.00 5.25
N PHE A 23 24.07 -6.29 5.06
CA PHE A 23 23.01 -5.48 5.63
C PHE A 23 22.95 -5.64 7.16
N GLU A 24 23.16 -6.85 7.66
CA GLU A 24 23.29 -7.16 9.10
C GLU A 24 24.40 -6.32 9.76
N SER A 25 25.60 -6.32 9.17
CA SER A 25 26.71 -5.48 9.63
C SER A 25 26.34 -3.99 9.64
N TYR A 26 25.71 -3.50 8.57
CA TYR A 26 25.31 -2.11 8.46
C TYR A 26 24.25 -1.70 9.51
N ILE A 27 23.27 -2.57 9.77
CA ILE A 27 22.24 -2.33 10.78
C ILE A 27 22.85 -2.35 12.19
N TYR A 28 23.81 -3.23 12.47
CA TYR A 28 24.50 -3.21 13.75
C TYR A 28 25.24 -1.90 13.99
N ASP A 29 25.93 -1.36 12.98
CA ASP A 29 26.60 -0.06 13.08
C ASP A 29 25.59 1.08 13.33
N CYS A 30 24.46 1.06 12.62
CA CYS A 30 23.38 2.03 12.82
C CYS A 30 22.74 1.92 14.21
N TYR A 31 22.50 0.71 14.70
CA TYR A 31 21.93 0.47 16.02
C TYR A 31 22.86 0.94 17.13
N TYR A 32 24.17 0.71 16.99
CA TYR A 32 25.16 1.21 17.94
C TYR A 32 25.15 2.74 18.01
N ALA A 33 25.17 3.41 16.85
CA ALA A 33 25.11 4.87 16.79
C ALA A 33 23.78 5.44 17.31
N PHE A 34 22.66 4.72 17.15
CA PHE A 34 21.38 5.06 17.76
C PHE A 34 21.42 4.91 19.29
N ALA A 35 21.95 3.81 19.81
CA ALA A 35 22.06 3.56 21.25
C ALA A 35 22.98 4.58 21.95
N GLU A 36 24.00 5.08 21.24
CA GLU A 36 24.87 6.17 21.72
C GLU A 36 24.25 7.57 21.58
N GLY A 37 23.00 7.69 21.08
CA GLY A 37 22.30 8.96 20.89
C GLY A 37 22.82 9.80 19.73
N ARG A 38 23.67 9.24 18.85
CA ARG A 38 24.22 9.93 17.67
C ARG A 38 23.30 9.88 16.45
N LEU A 39 22.29 9.01 16.47
CA LEU A 39 21.26 8.90 15.45
C LEU A 39 19.87 8.98 16.07
N THR A 40 18.95 9.67 15.39
CA THR A 40 17.53 9.58 15.68
C THR A 40 16.88 8.45 14.87
N MET A 41 15.64 8.09 15.21
CA MET A 41 14.86 7.11 14.44
C MET A 41 14.62 7.58 12.98
N ALA A 42 14.46 8.90 12.78
CA ALA A 42 14.32 9.47 11.44
C ALA A 42 15.63 9.34 10.62
N ASP A 43 16.78 9.52 11.26
CA ASP A 43 18.09 9.36 10.62
C ASP A 43 18.34 7.90 10.26
N LEU A 44 17.94 6.96 11.11
CA LEU A 44 18.02 5.52 10.84
C LEU A 44 17.23 5.16 9.57
N ASN A 45 15.99 5.64 9.43
CA ASN A 45 15.19 5.44 8.22
C ASN A 45 15.84 6.02 6.96
N LYS A 46 16.42 7.22 7.08
CA LYS A 46 17.12 7.87 5.97
C LYS A 46 18.38 7.11 5.55
N ASN A 47 19.12 6.60 6.51
CA ASN A 47 20.35 5.83 6.31
C ASN A 47 20.05 4.50 5.62
N ILE A 48 19.01 3.78 6.06
CA ILE A 48 18.56 2.54 5.41
C ILE A 48 18.17 2.77 3.96
N ARG A 49 17.36 3.82 3.67
CA ARG A 49 16.99 4.17 2.29
C ARG A 49 18.22 4.46 1.43
N LYS A 50 19.16 5.24 1.95
CA LYS A 50 20.41 5.53 1.26
C LYS A 50 21.23 4.28 0.98
N TYR A 51 21.33 3.37 1.95
CA TYR A 51 22.01 2.08 1.75
C TYR A 51 21.36 1.26 0.63
N MET A 52 20.02 1.25 0.57
CA MET A 52 19.29 0.56 -0.50
C MET A 52 19.62 1.16 -1.86
N ASP A 53 19.58 2.49 -1.99
CA ASP A 53 19.92 3.20 -3.22
C ASP A 53 21.37 2.94 -3.65
N ASP A 54 22.34 3.13 -2.74
CA ASP A 54 23.77 2.97 -3.00
C ASP A 54 24.13 1.53 -3.42
N ASN A 55 23.34 0.54 -2.99
CA ASN A 55 23.57 -0.88 -3.27
C ASN A 55 22.60 -1.49 -4.30
N ASN A 56 21.75 -0.68 -4.94
CA ASN A 56 20.72 -1.12 -5.89
C ASN A 56 19.80 -2.22 -5.32
N ILE A 57 19.37 -2.06 -4.08
CA ILE A 57 18.46 -2.97 -3.39
C ILE A 57 17.04 -2.45 -3.60
N SER A 58 16.19 -3.25 -4.25
CA SER A 58 14.75 -2.99 -4.36
C SER A 58 14.05 -3.17 -3.01
N GLU A 59 12.89 -2.55 -2.83
CA GLU A 59 11.97 -2.76 -1.71
C GLU A 59 11.62 -4.25 -1.56
N GLU A 60 11.37 -4.97 -2.66
CA GLU A 60 11.15 -6.42 -2.61
C GLU A 60 12.38 -7.17 -2.07
N LYS A 61 13.57 -6.82 -2.56
CA LYS A 61 14.81 -7.46 -2.11
C LYS A 61 15.12 -7.13 -0.65
N PHE A 62 14.88 -5.90 -0.25
CA PHE A 62 15.04 -5.43 1.11
C PHE A 62 14.12 -6.19 2.08
N PHE A 63 12.84 -6.32 1.72
CA PHE A 63 11.88 -7.12 2.47
C PHE A 63 12.33 -8.59 2.59
N ASN A 64 12.88 -9.17 1.53
CA ASN A 64 13.44 -10.53 1.57
C ASN A 64 14.65 -10.64 2.50
N ILE A 65 15.53 -9.64 2.53
CA ILE A 65 16.68 -9.60 3.44
C ILE A 65 16.19 -9.53 4.90
N GLN A 66 15.25 -8.64 5.21
CA GLN A 66 14.67 -8.52 6.56
C GLN A 66 14.04 -9.84 7.03
N LYS A 67 13.28 -10.50 6.16
CA LYS A 67 12.66 -11.80 6.44
C LYS A 67 13.70 -12.87 6.79
N GLU A 68 14.76 -12.99 6.00
CA GLU A 68 15.81 -14.00 6.24
C GLU A 68 16.63 -13.67 7.50
N MET A 69 16.88 -12.40 7.79
CA MET A 69 17.51 -12.00 9.07
C MET A 69 16.66 -12.43 10.27
N MET A 70 15.37 -12.16 10.27
CA MET A 70 14.50 -12.53 11.40
C MET A 70 14.47 -14.03 11.65
N LYS A 71 14.41 -14.83 10.58
CA LYS A 71 14.54 -16.29 10.68
C LYS A 71 15.86 -16.69 11.33
N ARG A 72 16.99 -16.07 10.98
CA ARG A 72 18.31 -16.35 11.57
C ARG A 72 18.33 -16.09 13.09
N TYR A 73 17.61 -15.07 13.56
CA TYR A 73 17.53 -14.75 14.99
C TYR A 73 16.39 -15.45 15.73
N GLY A 74 15.66 -16.35 15.08
CA GLY A 74 14.55 -17.08 15.70
C GLY A 74 13.37 -16.17 16.09
N LEU A 75 13.26 -14.99 15.49
CA LEU A 75 12.12 -14.09 15.68
C LEU A 75 10.94 -14.59 14.85
N ASP A 76 9.81 -14.82 15.51
CA ASP A 76 8.59 -15.19 14.81
C ASP A 76 8.03 -14.00 14.02
N VAL A 77 7.58 -14.27 12.81
CA VAL A 77 7.16 -13.29 11.80
C VAL A 77 5.94 -12.47 12.27
N ASP A 78 5.24 -12.96 13.29
CA ASP A 78 4.11 -12.28 13.93
C ASP A 78 4.51 -10.96 14.62
N SER A 79 5.80 -10.80 14.98
CA SER A 79 6.35 -9.54 15.52
C SER A 79 6.71 -8.49 14.45
N LEU A 80 6.62 -8.84 13.16
CA LEU A 80 6.98 -7.98 12.04
C LEU A 80 5.99 -6.82 11.85
N GLU A 81 4.70 -7.04 12.13
CA GLU A 81 3.64 -6.05 11.89
C GLU A 81 3.85 -4.77 12.72
N GLU A 82 4.23 -4.90 13.98
CA GLU A 82 4.50 -3.77 14.88
C GLU A 82 5.74 -2.98 14.44
N GLN A 83 6.79 -3.67 14.00
CA GLN A 83 8.01 -3.02 13.52
C GLN A 83 7.76 -2.28 12.20
N MET A 84 7.01 -2.87 11.26
CA MET A 84 6.67 -2.25 9.98
C MET A 84 5.79 -1.00 10.14
N LYS A 85 4.85 -1.00 11.10
CA LYS A 85 4.12 0.22 11.50
C LYS A 85 5.07 1.30 12.01
N GLY A 86 6.09 0.93 12.80
CA GLY A 86 7.16 1.84 13.26
C GLY A 86 7.99 2.46 12.12
N PHE A 87 8.09 1.78 10.97
CA PHE A 87 8.73 2.30 9.74
C PHE A 87 7.78 3.13 8.86
N GLY A 88 6.54 3.37 9.29
CA GLY A 88 5.54 4.12 8.53
C GLY A 88 4.88 3.32 7.40
N ILE A 89 5.02 1.99 7.40
CA ILE A 89 4.36 1.08 6.45
C ILE A 89 3.08 0.57 7.12
N ASN A 90 1.94 1.14 6.71
CA ASN A 90 0.64 0.79 7.27
C ASN A 90 0.08 -0.46 6.56
N MET A 91 0.43 -1.65 7.05
CA MET A 91 -0.04 -2.94 6.51
C MET A 91 -1.40 -3.32 7.08
N GLY A 92 -2.45 -2.57 6.72
CA GLY A 92 -3.80 -2.72 7.27
C GLY A 92 -4.26 -4.17 7.48
N GLY A 93 -4.17 -4.66 8.73
CA GLY A 93 -4.71 -5.94 9.18
C GLY A 93 -4.21 -7.21 8.46
N LEU A 94 -3.09 -7.15 7.73
CA LEU A 94 -2.60 -8.29 6.95
C LEU A 94 -1.77 -9.23 7.82
N ASN A 95 -2.18 -10.49 7.87
CA ASN A 95 -1.52 -11.55 8.62
C ASN A 95 -0.25 -11.98 7.86
N VAL A 96 0.89 -11.39 8.22
CA VAL A 96 2.16 -11.41 7.47
C VAL A 96 2.64 -12.82 7.07
N GLN A 97 2.39 -13.85 7.91
CA GLN A 97 2.72 -15.23 7.56
C GLN A 97 1.84 -15.81 6.44
N LYS A 98 0.55 -15.44 6.39
CA LYS A 98 -0.39 -15.89 5.34
C LYS A 98 -0.29 -15.08 4.05
N ASP A 99 0.31 -13.89 4.11
CA ASP A 99 0.27 -12.89 3.04
C ASP A 99 1.66 -12.46 2.51
N TYR A 100 2.71 -13.26 2.73
CA TYR A 100 4.05 -12.91 2.21
C TYR A 100 4.06 -12.72 0.67
N GLU A 101 3.44 -13.63 -0.07
CA GLU A 101 3.39 -13.54 -1.53
C GLU A 101 2.54 -12.35 -2.01
N SER A 102 1.46 -12.00 -1.30
CA SER A 102 0.63 -10.84 -1.63
C SER A 102 1.37 -9.53 -1.34
N ILE A 103 2.08 -9.43 -0.21
CA ILE A 103 2.95 -8.31 0.12
C ILE A 103 4.08 -8.16 -0.91
N ARG A 104 4.78 -9.25 -1.22
CA ARG A 104 5.87 -9.28 -2.21
C ARG A 104 5.37 -8.76 -3.55
N LYS A 105 4.28 -9.32 -4.08
CA LYS A 105 3.68 -8.90 -5.36
C LYS A 105 3.27 -7.43 -5.35
N ASN A 106 2.71 -6.93 -4.25
CA ASN A 106 2.32 -5.52 -4.11
C ASN A 106 3.55 -4.60 -4.18
N LEU A 107 4.63 -4.92 -3.45
CA LEU A 107 5.90 -4.18 -3.51
C LEU A 107 6.47 -4.16 -4.93
N SER A 108 6.63 -5.33 -5.56
CA SER A 108 7.14 -5.42 -6.94
C SER A 108 6.29 -4.62 -7.91
N PHE A 109 4.96 -4.63 -7.74
CA PHE A 109 4.03 -3.86 -8.55
C PHE A 109 4.24 -2.34 -8.36
N LYS A 110 4.28 -1.86 -7.12
CA LYS A 110 4.53 -0.43 -6.82
C LYS A 110 5.87 0.05 -7.38
N GLU A 111 6.92 -0.76 -7.25
CA GLU A 111 8.24 -0.47 -7.80
C GLU A 111 8.25 -0.40 -9.33
N LYS A 112 7.58 -1.35 -9.99
CA LYS A 112 7.44 -1.37 -11.46
C LYS A 112 6.87 -0.05 -11.99
N TYR A 113 5.93 0.54 -11.27
CA TYR A 113 5.32 1.83 -11.62
C TYR A 113 5.97 3.02 -10.93
N LYS A 114 7.16 2.85 -10.34
CA LYS A 114 8.00 3.92 -9.75
C LYS A 114 7.25 4.82 -8.77
N GLY A 115 6.36 4.24 -7.96
CA GLY A 115 5.57 4.99 -6.99
C GLY A 115 4.58 5.99 -7.62
N LYS A 116 4.27 5.87 -8.92
CA LYS A 116 3.21 6.67 -9.57
C LYS A 116 1.80 6.24 -9.17
N ILE A 117 1.67 5.08 -8.54
CA ILE A 117 0.41 4.61 -7.97
C ILE A 117 0.16 5.40 -6.70
N ILE A 118 -0.99 6.07 -6.66
CA ILE A 118 -1.42 6.82 -5.49
C ILE A 118 -2.45 5.96 -4.76
N GLU A 119 -2.16 5.63 -3.51
CA GLU A 119 -3.12 4.97 -2.64
C GLU A 119 -4.03 6.01 -2.01
N ARG A 120 -5.33 5.76 -2.08
CA ARG A 120 -6.37 6.64 -1.54
C ARG A 120 -7.35 5.79 -0.76
N ASN A 121 -7.78 6.32 0.38
CA ASN A 121 -8.88 5.72 1.13
C ASN A 121 -10.18 6.22 0.51
N ILE A 122 -10.94 5.29 -0.06
CA ILE A 122 -12.22 5.58 -0.69
C ILE A 122 -13.29 4.83 0.08
N SER A 123 -14.33 5.53 0.51
CA SER A 123 -15.54 4.89 1.05
C SER A 123 -16.57 4.71 -0.06
N GLN A 124 -17.19 3.55 -0.12
CA GLN A 124 -18.22 3.24 -1.12
C GLN A 124 -19.60 3.11 -0.47
N TYR A 125 -20.62 3.67 -1.12
CA TYR A 125 -22.03 3.46 -0.81
C TYR A 125 -22.81 3.15 -2.09
N ASN A 126 -23.82 2.28 -2.01
CA ASN A 126 -24.60 1.87 -3.17
C ASN A 126 -26.08 2.23 -2.95
N ILE A 127 -26.67 2.90 -3.93
CA ILE A 127 -28.08 3.26 -3.98
C ILE A 127 -28.73 2.41 -5.07
N LYS A 128 -29.83 1.73 -4.76
CA LYS A 128 -30.64 1.00 -5.73
C LYS A 128 -32.12 1.16 -5.41
N ASN A 129 -32.77 2.07 -6.13
CA ASN A 129 -34.17 2.42 -5.98
C ASN A 129 -34.84 2.60 -7.35
N GLU A 130 -36.06 3.15 -7.37
CA GLU A 130 -36.84 3.33 -8.61
C GLU A 130 -36.29 4.41 -9.56
N PHE A 131 -35.46 5.32 -9.05
CA PHE A 131 -34.85 6.42 -9.82
C PHE A 131 -33.42 6.11 -10.24
N ASN A 132 -32.67 5.39 -9.40
CA ASN A 132 -31.23 5.26 -9.51
C ASN A 132 -30.73 3.86 -9.14
N GLU A 133 -29.72 3.42 -9.89
CA GLU A 133 -28.79 2.36 -9.49
C GLU A 133 -27.37 2.95 -9.58
N VAL A 134 -26.85 3.44 -8.45
CA VAL A 134 -25.66 4.30 -8.38
C VAL A 134 -24.67 3.79 -7.33
N GLU A 135 -23.43 3.64 -7.76
CA GLU A 135 -22.25 3.49 -6.91
C GLU A 135 -21.70 4.87 -6.56
N VAL A 136 -21.61 5.19 -5.27
CA VAL A 136 -21.10 6.45 -4.75
C VAL A 136 -19.74 6.23 -4.09
N LEU A 137 -18.70 6.87 -4.62
CA LEU A 137 -17.34 6.81 -4.10
C LEU A 137 -16.98 8.14 -3.44
N LEU A 138 -16.46 8.08 -2.22
CA LEU A 138 -16.14 9.22 -1.38
C LEU A 138 -14.63 9.30 -1.12
N GLU A 139 -14.03 10.42 -1.50
CA GLU A 139 -12.61 10.75 -1.27
C GLU A 139 -12.52 12.21 -0.80
N ASP A 140 -12.58 12.43 0.52
CA ASP A 140 -12.67 13.76 1.13
C ASP A 140 -13.81 14.59 0.52
N ASN A 141 -13.53 15.78 -0.01
CA ASN A 141 -14.54 16.62 -0.66
C ASN A 141 -14.93 16.15 -2.07
N LYS A 142 -14.28 15.10 -2.61
CA LYS A 142 -14.61 14.56 -3.93
C LYS A 142 -15.60 13.43 -3.78
N VAL A 143 -16.66 13.51 -4.58
CA VAL A 143 -17.67 12.47 -4.68
C VAL A 143 -17.76 12.04 -6.14
N ILE A 144 -17.71 10.75 -6.41
CA ILE A 144 -17.92 10.19 -7.74
C ILE A 144 -19.21 9.39 -7.70
N LEU A 145 -20.17 9.76 -8.54
CA LEU A 145 -21.39 9.02 -8.79
C LEU A 145 -21.20 8.22 -10.06
N LYS A 146 -21.33 6.89 -9.99
CA LYS A 146 -21.10 5.98 -11.10
C LYS A 146 -22.32 5.10 -11.33
N SER A 147 -22.77 5.01 -12.58
CA SER A 147 -23.85 4.12 -12.98
C SER A 147 -23.63 3.57 -14.39
N GLU A 148 -24.16 2.38 -14.66
CA GLU A 148 -24.30 1.85 -16.02
C GLU A 148 -25.43 2.58 -16.79
N GLY A 149 -26.37 3.19 -16.08
CA GLY A 149 -27.46 3.98 -16.63
C GLY A 149 -27.29 5.49 -16.45
N HIS A 150 -28.39 6.21 -16.65
CA HIS A 150 -28.50 7.63 -16.32
C HIS A 150 -28.71 7.82 -14.80
N ILE A 151 -28.19 8.91 -14.24
CA ILE A 151 -28.27 9.24 -12.83
C ILE A 151 -29.29 10.38 -12.65
N ASP A 152 -30.41 10.08 -12.00
CA ASP A 152 -31.41 11.09 -11.66
C ASP A 152 -31.00 11.84 -10.37
N LEU A 153 -30.58 13.10 -10.53
CA LEU A 153 -30.23 13.98 -9.41
C LEU A 153 -31.45 14.46 -8.61
N LYS A 154 -32.68 14.13 -9.00
CA LYS A 154 -33.89 14.42 -8.21
C LYS A 154 -34.20 13.32 -7.20
N ASP A 155 -33.47 12.20 -7.26
CA ASP A 155 -33.59 11.13 -6.28
C ASP A 155 -33.38 11.67 -4.86
N VAL A 156 -34.39 11.44 -4.02
CA VAL A 156 -34.42 11.93 -2.64
C VAL A 156 -33.34 11.25 -1.80
N GLU A 157 -33.13 9.94 -1.99
CA GLU A 157 -32.15 9.16 -1.22
C GLU A 157 -30.73 9.64 -1.52
N LEU A 158 -30.40 9.84 -2.80
CA LEU A 158 -29.12 10.39 -3.22
C LEU A 158 -28.89 11.80 -2.63
N ASN A 159 -29.89 12.67 -2.70
CA ASN A 159 -29.77 14.03 -2.17
C ASN A 159 -29.63 14.05 -0.65
N GLU A 160 -30.37 13.22 0.08
CA GLU A 160 -30.26 13.10 1.54
C GLU A 160 -28.88 12.58 1.95
N PHE A 161 -28.37 11.59 1.21
CA PHE A 161 -27.02 11.05 1.42
C PHE A 161 -25.95 12.13 1.22
N LEU A 162 -25.97 12.85 0.10
CA LEU A 162 -24.99 13.91 -0.19
C LEU A 162 -25.07 15.05 0.83
N CYS A 163 -26.27 15.44 1.26
CA CYS A 163 -26.44 16.44 2.32
C CYS A 163 -25.86 15.98 3.65
N SER A 164 -26.05 14.71 4.01
CA SER A 164 -25.50 14.12 5.22
C SER A 164 -23.97 14.04 5.17
N TYR A 165 -23.43 13.62 4.02
CA TYR A 165 -21.98 13.54 3.81
C TYR A 165 -21.32 14.92 3.85
N LYS A 166 -21.95 15.94 3.27
CA LYS A 166 -21.46 17.32 3.31
C LYS A 166 -21.22 17.82 4.74
N LYS A 167 -22.07 17.43 5.70
CA LYS A 167 -21.90 17.77 7.13
C LYS A 167 -20.68 17.10 7.75
N ILE A 168 -20.34 15.89 7.31
CA ILE A 168 -19.15 15.15 7.77
C ILE A 168 -17.87 15.87 7.30
N VAL A 169 -17.89 16.49 6.13
CA VAL A 169 -16.77 17.27 5.58
C VAL A 169 -16.87 18.78 5.89
N ASN A 170 -17.37 19.12 7.08
CA ASN A 170 -17.43 20.50 7.62
C ASN A 170 -18.18 21.51 6.72
N ASP A 171 -19.24 21.05 6.05
CA ASP A 171 -20.06 21.88 5.16
C ASP A 171 -19.31 22.50 3.95
N GLU A 172 -18.11 21.99 3.64
CA GLU A 172 -17.36 22.40 2.47
C GLU A 172 -18.10 22.00 1.17
N LYS A 173 -17.75 22.66 0.06
CA LYS A 173 -18.36 22.34 -1.24
C LYS A 173 -17.87 20.97 -1.70
N LEU A 174 -18.81 20.05 -1.92
CA LEU A 174 -18.53 18.78 -2.57
C LEU A 174 -18.21 19.00 -4.05
N ASN A 175 -17.12 18.42 -4.52
CA ASN A 175 -16.79 18.31 -5.93
C ASN A 175 -17.35 16.98 -6.45
N ILE A 176 -18.54 17.05 -7.06
CA ILE A 176 -19.27 15.88 -7.53
C ILE A 176 -18.93 15.63 -9.02
N SER A 177 -18.40 14.45 -9.31
CA SER A 177 -18.20 13.94 -10.66
C SER A 177 -19.27 12.89 -10.99
N ILE A 178 -19.91 13.01 -12.15
CA ILE A 178 -21.00 12.11 -12.58
C ILE A 178 -20.50 11.29 -13.77
N CYS A 179 -20.54 9.96 -13.61
CA CYS A 179 -20.09 8.98 -14.59
C CYS A 179 -21.28 8.08 -14.96
N GLU A 180 -21.90 8.35 -16.10
CA GLU A 180 -23.04 7.59 -16.64
C GLU A 180 -22.62 6.70 -17.79
N ASN A 181 -23.46 5.71 -18.13
CA ASN A 181 -23.21 4.77 -19.24
C ASN A 181 -21.86 4.05 -19.12
N THR A 182 -21.47 3.71 -17.88
CA THR A 182 -20.23 2.96 -17.64
C THR A 182 -20.39 1.49 -18.04
N ASN A 183 -19.29 0.86 -18.46
CA ASN A 183 -19.25 -0.55 -18.81
C ASN A 183 -18.13 -1.24 -18.02
N SER A 184 -18.34 -2.52 -17.71
CA SER A 184 -17.37 -3.36 -16.99
C SER A 184 -16.91 -4.53 -17.87
N TYR A 185 -15.65 -4.95 -17.72
CA TYR A 185 -15.12 -6.16 -18.35
C TYR A 185 -14.15 -6.85 -17.39
N ASP A 186 -14.15 -8.18 -17.42
CA ASP A 186 -13.21 -9.00 -16.65
C ASP A 186 -11.92 -9.21 -17.47
N TYR A 187 -10.76 -9.00 -16.84
CA TYR A 187 -9.41 -9.15 -17.43
C TYR A 187 -8.65 -10.33 -16.81
#